data_AF-A0A965ENZ0-F1
#
_entry.id   AF-A0A965ENZ0-F1
#
_cell.length_a   1.000
_cell.length_b   1.000
_cell.length_c   1.000
_cell.angle_alpha   90.00
_cell.angle_beta   90.00
_cell.angle_gamma   90.00
#
_symmetry.space_group_name_H-M   'P 1'
#
loop_
_entity.id
_entity.type
_entity.pdbx_description
1 polymer ?
#
loop_
_entity_poly.entity_id
_entity_poly.type
_entity_poly.pdbx_seq_one_letter_code
_entity_poly.pdbx_strand_id
1 'polypeptide(L)'
;DDRFVAPRNGFRDAADYYAQCSTAGRLSEIDVPVQLIQADNDPWIPTSSIHRRDTGAVRILLTRGGGHVGFHGRGSKVPWHDHCIKEFARVHAAPEPVTCP
;
A
#
# COMPACT_ATOMS: atom_id res chain seq x y z
N ASP A 1 19.11 -8.32 -9.02
CA ASP A 1 19.57 -7.15 -8.24
C ASP A 1 21.06 -7.11 -7.97
N ASP A 2 21.74 -8.24 -7.76
CA ASP A 2 23.20 -8.28 -7.53
C ASP A 2 24.04 -7.60 -8.62
N ARG A 3 23.58 -7.66 -9.88
CA ARG A 3 24.33 -7.12 -11.02
C ARG A 3 24.06 -5.64 -11.31
N PHE A 4 22.95 -5.09 -10.82
CA PHE A 4 22.49 -3.77 -11.25
C PHE A 4 22.05 -2.90 -10.09
N VAL A 5 21.04 -3.34 -9.33
CA VAL A 5 20.43 -2.54 -8.26
C VAL A 5 21.38 -2.40 -7.09
N ALA A 6 21.93 -3.50 -6.57
CA ALA A 6 22.79 -3.43 -5.38
C ALA A 6 24.07 -2.59 -5.63
N PRO A 7 24.88 -2.84 -6.69
CA PRO A 7 26.13 -2.10 -6.90
C PRO A 7 25.93 -0.62 -7.20
N ARG A 8 24.81 -0.24 -7.86
CA ARG A 8 24.53 1.16 -8.20
C ARG A 8 24.02 1.99 -7.03
N ASN A 9 23.47 1.34 -6.01
CA ASN A 9 22.83 2.02 -4.88
C ASN A 9 23.58 1.81 -3.56
N GLY A 10 24.82 1.31 -3.61
CA GLY A 10 25.68 1.18 -2.43
C GLY A 10 25.37 -0.01 -1.52
N PHE A 11 24.57 -0.98 -1.96
CA PHE A 11 24.32 -2.21 -1.22
C PHE A 11 25.38 -3.26 -1.54
N ARG A 12 25.70 -4.11 -0.57
CA ARG A 12 26.71 -5.18 -0.74
C ARG A 12 26.30 -6.18 -1.83
N ASP A 13 25.04 -6.60 -1.80
CA ASP A 13 24.44 -7.62 -2.67
C ASP A 13 22.91 -7.46 -2.67
N ALA A 14 22.21 -8.30 -3.44
CA ALA A 14 20.75 -8.28 -3.49
C ALA A 14 20.12 -8.56 -2.14
N ALA A 15 20.68 -9.48 -1.33
CA ALA A 15 20.12 -9.82 -0.04
C ALA A 15 20.21 -8.64 0.94
N ASP A 16 21.32 -7.92 0.93
CA ASP A 16 21.52 -6.68 1.68
C ASP A 16 20.52 -5.60 1.24
N TYR A 17 20.34 -5.42 -0.07
CA TYR A 17 19.31 -4.53 -0.61
C TYR A 17 17.89 -4.89 -0.09
N TYR A 18 17.49 -6.16 -0.22
CA TYR A 18 16.15 -6.59 0.21
C TYR A 18 15.98 -6.50 1.74
N ALA A 19 17.00 -6.81 2.53
CA ALA A 19 16.93 -6.68 3.99
C ALA A 19 16.71 -5.22 4.44
N GLN A 20 17.31 -4.27 3.73
CA GLN A 20 17.23 -2.86 4.06
C GLN A 20 15.99 -2.16 3.48
N CYS A 21 15.58 -2.52 2.27
CA CYS A 21 14.54 -1.81 1.52
C CYS A 21 13.18 -2.52 1.49
N SER A 22 13.11 -3.81 1.83
CA SER A 22 11.82 -4.51 1.90
C SER A 22 10.98 -3.97 3.05
N THR A 23 9.68 -3.88 2.80
CA THR A 23 8.68 -3.56 3.83
C THR A 23 8.30 -4.79 4.68
N ALA A 24 8.84 -5.97 4.34
CA ALA A 24 8.59 -7.21 5.07
C ALA A 24 8.92 -7.06 6.56
N GLY A 25 7.92 -7.20 7.41
CA GLY A 25 8.06 -7.10 8.87
C GLY A 25 8.07 -5.67 9.44
N ARG A 26 8.07 -4.62 8.60
CA ARG A 26 8.11 -3.21 9.05
C ARG A 26 6.76 -2.50 9.07
N LEU A 27 5.69 -3.11 8.54
CA LEU A 27 4.35 -2.51 8.56
C LEU A 27 3.86 -2.17 9.99
N SER A 28 4.38 -2.86 11.01
CA SER A 28 4.09 -2.58 12.43
C SER A 28 4.79 -1.35 12.99
N GLU A 29 5.73 -0.76 12.27
CA GLU A 29 6.43 0.48 12.63
C GLU A 29 5.69 1.73 12.09
N ILE A 30 4.61 1.52 11.33
CA ILE A 30 3.82 2.63 10.79
C ILE A 30 2.87 3.12 11.89
N ASP A 31 3.07 4.37 12.33
CA ASP A 31 2.24 5.03 13.35
C ASP A 31 1.22 6.02 12.76
N VAL A 32 1.21 6.20 11.44
CA VAL A 32 0.26 7.05 10.73
C VAL A 32 -0.79 6.20 10.01
N PRO A 33 -2.05 6.67 9.91
CA PRO A 33 -3.07 5.93 9.17
C PRO A 33 -2.61 5.62 7.74
N VAL A 34 -2.72 4.36 7.34
CA VAL A 34 -2.41 3.87 5.99
C VAL A 34 -3.51 2.92 5.53
N GLN A 35 -3.94 3.09 4.28
CA GLN A 35 -4.81 2.13 3.62
C GLN A 35 -4.04 1.41 2.51
N LEU A 36 -3.89 0.09 2.66
CA LEU A 36 -3.31 -0.79 1.64
C LEU A 36 -4.44 -1.48 0.88
N ILE A 37 -4.40 -1.44 -0.45
CA ILE A 37 -5.36 -2.09 -1.32
C ILE A 37 -4.61 -3.12 -2.18
N GLN A 38 -5.09 -4.36 -2.20
CA GLN A 38 -4.48 -5.43 -3.00
C GLN A 38 -5.54 -6.39 -3.56
N ALA A 39 -5.27 -6.97 -4.73
CA ALA A 39 -6.14 -7.97 -5.34
C ALA A 39 -5.53 -9.38 -5.30
N ASP A 40 -6.35 -10.39 -4.99
CA ASP A 40 -5.96 -11.81 -5.01
C ASP A 40 -5.54 -12.29 -6.41
N ASN A 41 -6.03 -11.61 -7.46
CA ASN A 41 -5.70 -11.91 -8.84
C ASN A 41 -4.63 -10.99 -9.44
N ASP A 42 -3.84 -10.28 -8.63
CA ASP A 42 -2.64 -9.57 -9.10
C ASP A 42 -1.60 -10.60 -9.62
N PRO A 43 -1.26 -10.57 -10.93
CA PRO A 43 -0.33 -11.54 -11.51
C PRO A 43 1.14 -11.30 -11.11
N TRP A 44 1.46 -10.15 -10.52
CA TRP A 44 2.82 -9.72 -10.22
C TRP A 44 3.13 -9.81 -8.73
N ILE A 45 2.18 -9.40 -7.89
CA ILE A 45 2.36 -9.31 -6.43
C ILE A 45 1.33 -10.20 -5.72
N PRO A 46 1.69 -11.45 -5.35
CA PRO A 46 0.78 -12.35 -4.65
C PRO A 46 0.34 -11.79 -3.29
N THR A 47 -0.92 -12.00 -2.89
CA THR A 47 -1.41 -11.55 -1.57
C THR A 47 -0.70 -12.22 -0.40
N SER A 48 -0.12 -13.40 -0.61
CA SER A 48 0.74 -14.07 0.38
C SER A 48 2.02 -13.31 0.71
N SER A 49 2.46 -12.35 -0.13
CA SER A 49 3.60 -11.48 0.17
C SER A 49 3.28 -10.43 1.25
N ILE A 50 1.99 -10.17 1.51
CA ILE A 50 1.55 -9.27 2.56
C ILE A 50 1.59 -10.03 3.88
N HIS A 51 2.58 -9.73 4.71
CA HIS A 51 2.61 -10.17 6.10
C HIS A 51 1.52 -9.43 6.87
N ARG A 52 0.31 -10.02 6.89
CA ARG A 52 -0.85 -9.56 7.66
C ARG A 52 -0.52 -9.57 9.16
N ARG A 53 0.13 -8.52 9.62
CA ARG A 53 0.04 -8.10 11.01
C ARG A 53 -0.99 -6.98 11.03
N ASP A 54 -2.00 -7.16 11.88
CA ASP A 54 -2.91 -6.08 12.19
C ASP A 54 -2.11 -5.05 12.97
N THR A 55 -1.89 -3.91 12.35
CA THR A 55 -1.24 -2.77 13.00
C THR A 55 -2.34 -1.73 13.05
N GLY A 56 -2.60 -1.17 14.24
CA GLY A 56 -3.78 -0.31 14.43
C GLY A 56 -3.85 0.88 13.46
N ALA A 57 -2.72 1.23 12.83
CA ALA A 57 -2.62 2.27 11.81
C ALA A 57 -2.75 1.77 10.35
N VAL A 58 -2.46 0.50 10.04
CA VAL A 58 -2.50 -0.01 8.65
C VAL A 58 -3.74 -0.86 8.43
N ARG A 59 -4.67 -0.33 7.64
CA ARG A 59 -5.86 -1.04 7.19
C ARG A 59 -5.62 -1.71 5.83
N ILE A 60 -5.74 -3.03 5.78
CA ILE A 60 -5.58 -3.81 4.54
C ILE A 60 -6.96 -4.15 3.94
N LEU A 61 -7.20 -3.73 2.70
CA LEU A 61 -8.34 -4.12 1.87
C LEU A 61 -7.90 -5.14 0.82
N LEU A 62 -8.28 -6.40 0.99
CA LEU A 62 -8.08 -7.45 -0.01
C LEU A 62 -9.34 -7.64 -0.84
N THR A 63 -9.22 -7.60 -2.15
CA THR A 63 -10.30 -7.89 -3.09
C THR A 63 -10.03 -9.18 -3.86
N ARG A 64 -11.09 -9.88 -4.28
CA ARG A 64 -10.95 -11.05 -5.18
C ARG A 64 -10.42 -10.66 -6.57
N GLY A 65 -10.65 -9.41 -6.96
CA GLY A 65 -10.47 -8.92 -8.32
C GLY A 65 -10.01 -7.47 -8.32
N GLY A 66 -9.10 -7.16 -9.24
CA GLY A 66 -8.50 -5.85 -9.43
C GLY A 66 -7.23 -5.95 -10.29
N GLY A 67 -6.58 -7.11 -10.33
CA GLY A 67 -5.28 -7.26 -11.00
C GLY A 67 -4.24 -6.33 -10.39
N HIS A 68 -3.17 -6.05 -11.13
CA HIS A 68 -2.09 -5.18 -10.64
C HIS A 68 -2.51 -3.70 -10.53
N VAL A 69 -3.36 -3.23 -11.45
CA VAL A 69 -3.77 -1.81 -11.57
C VAL A 69 -5.25 -1.61 -11.95
N GLY A 70 -6.01 -2.69 -12.08
CA GLY A 70 -7.32 -2.72 -12.72
C GLY A 70 -8.52 -2.56 -11.78
N PHE A 71 -8.39 -1.91 -10.62
CA PHE A 71 -9.45 -1.63 -9.64
C PHE A 71 -10.58 -0.74 -10.21
N HIS A 72 -11.19 -1.13 -11.32
CA HIS A 72 -12.20 -0.40 -12.06
C HIS A 72 -13.57 -0.51 -11.40
N GLY A 73 -14.38 0.54 -11.52
CA GLY A 73 -15.76 0.54 -11.04
C GLY A 73 -16.67 -0.21 -12.01
N ARG A 74 -17.46 -1.17 -11.52
CA ARG A 74 -18.46 -1.85 -12.34
C ARG A 74 -19.57 -0.86 -12.71
N GLY A 75 -19.75 -0.56 -13.99
CA GLY A 75 -20.76 0.39 -14.47
C GLY A 75 -20.49 1.84 -14.08
N SER A 76 -19.27 2.15 -13.63
CA SER A 76 -18.86 3.49 -13.21
C SER A 76 -17.61 3.91 -13.99
N LYS A 77 -17.53 5.20 -14.32
CA LYS A 77 -16.29 5.79 -14.84
C LYS A 77 -15.26 6.04 -13.74
N VAL A 78 -15.70 6.01 -12.48
CA VAL A 78 -14.84 6.18 -11.31
C VAL A 78 -14.30 4.80 -10.91
N PRO A 79 -12.97 4.62 -10.87
CA PRO A 79 -12.36 3.41 -10.33
C PRO A 79 -12.82 3.14 -8.90
N TRP A 80 -12.91 1.87 -8.52
CA TRP A 80 -13.32 1.50 -7.17
C TRP A 80 -12.34 2.02 -6.11
N HIS A 81 -11.03 2.02 -6.40
CA HIS A 81 -10.02 2.50 -5.45
C HIS A 81 -10.14 4.01 -5.15
N ASP A 82 -10.67 4.83 -6.06
CA ASP A 82 -10.96 6.25 -5.79
C ASP A 82 -11.99 6.42 -4.67
N HIS A 83 -12.98 5.53 -4.59
CA HIS A 83 -13.95 5.54 -3.50
C HIS A 83 -13.29 5.21 -2.16
N CYS A 84 -12.35 4.26 -2.15
CA CYS A 84 -11.55 3.95 -0.96
C CYS A 84 -10.71 5.16 -0.52
N ILE A 85 -10.03 5.82 -1.46
CA ILE A 85 -9.23 7.02 -1.19
C ILE A 85 -10.11 8.14 -0.61
N LYS A 86 -11.28 8.39 -1.20
CA LYS A 86 -12.23 9.40 -0.69
C LYS A 86 -12.68 9.09 0.74
N GLU A 87 -13.02 7.85 1.02
CA GLU A 87 -13.45 7.45 2.35
C GLU A 87 -12.31 7.53 3.37
N PHE A 88 -11.11 7.08 3.01
CA PHE A 88 -9.92 7.22 3.83
C PHE A 88 -9.63 8.68 4.16
N ALA A 89 -9.64 9.56 3.15
CA ALA A 89 -9.46 10.99 3.33
C ALA A 89 -10.55 11.59 4.23
N ARG A 90 -11.82 11.20 4.07
CA ARG A 90 -12.92 11.68 4.92
C ARG A 90 -12.73 11.32 6.39
N VAL A 91 -12.28 10.09 6.67
CA VAL A 91 -12.08 9.58 8.04
C VAL A 91 -10.84 10.19 8.70
N HIS A 92 -9.83 10.55 7.91
CA HIS A 92 -8.53 11.04 8.41
C HIS A 92 -8.23 12.51 8.08
N ALA A 93 -9.19 13.25 7.53
CA ALA A 93 -9.07 14.68 7.30
C ALA A 93 -8.87 15.41 8.63
N ALA A 94 -7.93 16.36 8.66
CA ALA A 94 -7.87 17.32 9.75
C ALA A 94 -9.18 18.12 9.78
N PRO A 95 -9.71 18.50 10.96
CA PRO A 95 -10.82 19.43 11.03
C PRO A 95 -10.44 20.71 10.27
N GLU A 96 -11.36 21.20 9.43
CA GLU A 96 -11.23 22.51 8.77
C GLU A 96 -10.85 23.55 9.83
N PRO A 97 -9.84 24.40 9.60
CA PRO A 97 -9.54 25.47 10.53
C PRO A 97 -10.79 26.33 10.66
N VAL A 98 -11.30 26.44 11.90
CA VAL A 98 -12.43 27.33 12.20
C VAL A 98 -11.94 28.75 11.98
N THR A 99 -12.26 29.32 10.81
CA THR A 99 -12.11 30.75 10.57
C THR A 99 -13.25 31.46 11.30
N CYS A 100 -12.92 32.09 12.43
CA CYS A 100 -13.82 33.06 13.06
C CYS A 100 -13.97 34.25 12.10
N PRO A 101 -15.19 34.77 11.87
CA PRO A 101 -15.42 35.94 11.02
C PRO A 101 -14.73 37.21 11.55
#